data_AF-A0A914HHI6-F1
#
_entry.id   AF-A0A914HHI6-F1
#
_cell.length_a   1.000
_cell.length_b   1.000
_cell.length_c   1.000
_cell.angle_alpha   90.00
_cell.angle_beta   90.00
_cell.angle_gamma   90.00
#
_symmetry.space_group_name_H-M   'P 1'
#
loop_
_entity.id
_entity.type
_entity.pdbx_description
1 polymer ?
#
loop_
_entity_poly.entity_id
_entity_poly.type
_entity_poly.pdbx_seq_one_letter_code
_entity_poly.pdbx_strand_id
1 'polypeptide(L)'
;MAKKLAFFLICISLPFVCAKKHRRHVDETWESGQFPWQNDYPIKIHPKIFAVIEKCCPKSGDARFCCASGLFGRFGGDVSLMKCQKDGDMTEDERYRAIKCGQREFNADESTNICKIHCCGQFENFEGTRETDCSKACKNASINVGMTATHQIQMLNERRCLEINPPRFGEFLKCLERDDLAAGCEK
;
A
#
# COMPACT_ATOMS: atom_id res chain seq x y z
N MET A 1 4.95 -13.75 28.13
CA MET A 1 5.79 -13.69 26.92
C MET A 1 6.01 -15.04 26.21
N ALA A 2 5.72 -16.19 26.83
CA ALA A 2 5.91 -17.52 26.22
C ALA A 2 4.95 -17.90 25.07
N LYS A 3 3.76 -17.27 24.95
CA LYS A 3 2.77 -17.61 23.91
C LYS A 3 3.16 -17.14 22.49
N LYS A 4 4.01 -16.12 22.35
CA LYS A 4 4.42 -15.57 21.04
C LYS A 4 5.46 -16.47 20.34
N LEU A 5 6.36 -17.12 21.08
CA LEU A 5 7.39 -18.00 20.50
C LEU A 5 6.81 -19.31 19.95
N ALA A 6 5.80 -19.88 20.60
CA ALA A 6 5.15 -21.09 20.10
C ALA A 6 4.40 -20.84 18.77
N PHE A 7 3.92 -19.62 18.53
CA PHE A 7 3.17 -19.25 17.32
C PHE A 7 4.06 -19.21 16.07
N PHE A 8 5.29 -18.72 16.20
CA PHE A 8 6.27 -18.65 15.12
C PHE A 8 6.69 -20.05 14.63
N LEU A 9 6.85 -21.01 15.53
CA LEU A 9 7.23 -22.39 15.18
C LEU A 9 6.11 -23.17 14.48
N ILE A 10 4.84 -22.87 14.79
CA ILE A 10 3.68 -23.54 14.19
C ILE A 10 3.40 -23.03 12.76
N CYS A 11 3.62 -21.74 12.48
CA CYS A 11 3.40 -21.22 11.13
C CYS A 11 4.45 -21.68 10.11
N ILE A 12 5.65 -22.08 10.54
CA ILE A 12 6.68 -22.64 9.65
C ILE A 12 6.32 -24.07 9.22
N SER A 13 5.60 -24.81 10.06
CA SER A 13 5.33 -26.24 9.87
C SER A 13 3.95 -26.55 9.28
N LEU A 14 2.96 -25.65 9.42
CA LEU A 14 1.59 -25.86 8.95
C LEU A 14 0.98 -24.56 8.34
N PRO A 15 1.28 -24.22 7.08
CA PRO A 15 0.79 -23.00 6.43
C PRO A 15 -0.75 -22.92 6.39
N PHE A 16 -1.43 -24.07 6.25
CA PHE A 16 -2.89 -24.17 6.27
C PHE A 16 -3.54 -23.77 7.61
N VAL A 17 -2.84 -23.96 8.73
CA VAL A 17 -3.38 -23.65 10.07
C VAL A 17 -3.27 -22.16 10.37
N CYS A 18 -2.21 -21.50 9.89
CA CYS A 18 -2.08 -20.04 10.03
C CYS A 18 -3.03 -19.28 9.09
N ALA A 19 -3.24 -19.76 7.86
CA ALA A 19 -4.25 -19.20 6.95
C ALA A 19 -5.67 -19.26 7.54
N LYS A 20 -6.05 -20.40 8.16
CA LYS A 20 -7.37 -20.55 8.81
C LYS A 20 -7.56 -19.66 10.04
N LYS A 21 -6.51 -19.41 10.82
CA LYS A 21 -6.59 -18.55 12.02
C LYS A 21 -6.53 -17.06 11.67
N HIS A 22 -5.83 -16.69 10.60
CA HIS A 22 -5.89 -15.34 10.02
C HIS A 22 -7.31 -15.06 9.50
N ARG A 23 -7.87 -15.96 8.68
CA ARG A 23 -9.25 -15.90 8.17
C ARG A 23 -10.31 -15.72 9.27
N ARG A 24 -10.18 -16.44 10.40
CA ARG A 24 -11.10 -16.29 11.54
C ARG A 24 -10.97 -14.93 12.26
N HIS A 25 -9.77 -14.36 12.30
CA HIS A 25 -9.55 -13.02 12.88
C HIS A 25 -10.05 -11.91 11.94
N VAL A 26 -9.98 -12.14 10.62
CA VAL A 26 -10.47 -11.26 9.55
C VAL A 26 -12.00 -11.13 9.58
N ASP A 27 -12.73 -12.24 9.75
CA ASP A 27 -14.20 -12.22 9.88
C ASP A 27 -14.63 -11.49 11.17
N GLU A 28 -13.98 -11.73 12.31
CA GLU A 28 -14.25 -11.04 13.59
C GLU A 28 -13.90 -9.53 13.57
N THR A 29 -12.87 -9.13 12.82
CA THR A 29 -12.47 -7.70 12.70
C THR A 29 -13.35 -6.93 11.73
N TRP A 30 -13.87 -7.58 10.69
CA TRP A 30 -14.90 -7.00 9.83
C TRP A 30 -16.22 -6.77 10.59
N GLU A 31 -16.68 -7.76 11.36
CA GLU A 31 -17.90 -7.66 12.16
C GLU A 31 -17.77 -6.70 13.36
N SER A 32 -16.58 -6.58 13.95
CA SER A 32 -16.32 -5.58 15.01
C SER A 32 -16.03 -4.18 14.46
N GLY A 33 -15.83 -4.04 13.14
CA GLY A 33 -15.57 -2.77 12.48
C GLY A 33 -14.29 -2.07 12.94
N GLN A 34 -13.33 -2.78 13.54
CA GLN A 34 -12.07 -2.21 14.01
C GLN A 34 -10.97 -2.39 12.96
N PHE A 35 -10.54 -1.27 12.37
CA PHE A 35 -9.49 -1.26 11.35
C PHE A 35 -8.24 -0.51 11.85
N PRO A 36 -7.03 -0.92 11.45
CA PRO A 36 -5.78 -0.28 11.87
C PRO A 36 -5.74 1.24 11.62
N TRP A 37 -6.31 1.68 10.49
CA TRP A 37 -6.32 3.08 10.07
C TRP A 37 -7.26 3.97 10.89
N GLN A 38 -8.17 3.42 11.70
CA GLN A 38 -9.12 4.24 12.48
C GLN A 38 -8.42 5.15 13.50
N ASN A 39 -7.26 4.73 13.99
CA ASN A 39 -6.42 5.52 14.89
C ASN A 39 -5.51 6.51 14.14
N ASP A 40 -5.31 6.30 12.83
CA ASP A 40 -4.40 7.09 12.01
C ASP A 40 -5.11 8.27 11.32
N TYR A 41 -6.42 8.16 11.09
CA TYR A 41 -7.21 9.20 10.44
C TYR A 41 -8.19 9.87 11.40
N PRO A 42 -8.38 11.19 11.32
CA PRO A 42 -9.43 11.89 12.07
C PRO A 42 -10.81 11.28 11.80
N ILE A 43 -11.65 11.19 12.83
CA ILE A 43 -13.01 10.61 12.75
C ILE A 43 -13.84 11.23 11.60
N LYS A 44 -13.69 12.54 11.36
CA LYS A 44 -14.35 13.25 10.25
C LYS A 44 -14.05 12.70 8.85
N ILE A 45 -12.93 11.98 8.67
CA ILE A 45 -12.51 11.38 7.40
C ILE A 45 -13.03 9.94 7.25
N HIS A 46 -13.43 9.28 8.35
CA HIS A 46 -13.89 7.88 8.33
C HIS A 46 -15.04 7.62 7.34
N PRO A 47 -16.08 8.47 7.20
CA PRO A 47 -17.13 8.24 6.20
C PRO A 47 -16.60 8.18 4.77
N LYS A 48 -15.62 9.02 4.43
CA LYS A 48 -14.96 9.00 3.12
C LYS A 48 -14.16 7.71 2.92
N ILE A 49 -13.44 7.25 3.95
CA ILE A 49 -12.70 5.97 3.93
C ILE A 49 -13.66 4.80 3.69
N PHE A 50 -14.78 4.74 4.42
CA PHE A 50 -15.78 3.68 4.24
C PHE A 50 -16.39 3.68 2.84
N ALA A 51 -16.73 4.85 2.30
CA ALA A 51 -17.24 4.96 0.93
C ALA A 51 -16.23 4.44 -0.12
N VAL A 52 -14.94 4.74 0.07
CA VAL A 52 -13.89 4.20 -0.79
C VAL A 52 -13.77 2.68 -0.64
N ILE A 53 -13.82 2.14 0.58
CA ILE A 53 -13.77 0.69 0.81
C ILE A 53 -14.94 0.00 0.11
N GLU A 54 -16.17 0.52 0.27
CA GLU A 54 -17.36 -0.06 -0.35
C GLU A 54 -17.31 -0.06 -1.88
N LYS A 55 -16.72 0.99 -2.46
CA LYS A 55 -16.62 1.16 -3.91
C LYS A 55 -15.45 0.41 -4.54
N CYS A 56 -14.31 0.39 -3.87
CA CYS A 56 -13.04 -0.01 -4.48
C CYS A 56 -12.52 -1.37 -4.01
N CYS A 57 -12.95 -1.87 -2.85
CA CYS A 57 -12.50 -3.17 -2.37
C CYS A 57 -13.34 -4.32 -2.95
N PRO A 58 -12.75 -5.51 -3.14
CA PRO A 58 -13.51 -6.71 -3.47
C PRO A 58 -14.63 -6.97 -2.46
N LYS A 59 -15.71 -7.62 -2.90
CA LYS A 59 -16.85 -7.96 -2.01
C LYS A 59 -16.65 -9.28 -1.26
N SER A 60 -15.62 -10.05 -1.60
CA SER A 60 -15.30 -11.36 -0.99
C SER A 60 -14.53 -11.20 0.32
N GLY A 61 -14.92 -11.96 1.36
CA GLY A 61 -14.44 -11.90 2.75
C GLY A 61 -13.00 -11.43 2.95
N ASP A 62 -12.04 -12.37 2.90
CA ASP A 62 -10.62 -12.09 3.19
C ASP A 62 -10.06 -10.94 2.34
N ALA A 63 -10.35 -10.91 1.03
CA ALA A 63 -9.92 -9.88 0.11
C ALA A 63 -10.44 -8.48 0.47
N ARG A 64 -11.69 -8.38 0.94
CA ARG A 64 -12.32 -7.13 1.35
C ARG A 64 -11.63 -6.54 2.57
N PHE A 65 -11.38 -7.37 3.58
CA PHE A 65 -10.68 -6.94 4.78
C PHE A 65 -9.23 -6.55 4.49
N CYS A 66 -8.54 -7.37 3.69
CA CYS A 66 -7.17 -7.11 3.27
C CYS A 66 -7.06 -5.78 2.52
N CYS A 67 -8.01 -5.53 1.60
CA CYS A 67 -8.13 -4.26 0.93
C CYS A 67 -8.42 -3.12 1.92
N ALA A 68 -9.45 -3.24 2.76
CA ALA A 68 -9.83 -2.20 3.71
C ALA A 68 -8.69 -1.80 4.66
N SER A 69 -7.93 -2.79 5.13
CA SER A 69 -6.80 -2.58 6.05
C SER A 69 -5.56 -2.07 5.32
N GLY A 70 -5.25 -2.63 4.14
CA GLY A 70 -4.03 -2.33 3.41
C GLY A 70 -4.08 -1.05 2.57
N LEU A 71 -5.26 -0.66 2.09
CA LEU A 71 -5.45 0.50 1.22
C LEU A 71 -5.15 1.82 1.96
N PHE A 72 -5.50 1.87 3.25
CA PHE A 72 -5.28 3.03 4.14
C PHE A 72 -4.19 2.80 5.19
N GLY A 73 -3.56 1.63 5.21
CA GLY A 73 -2.54 1.28 6.20
C GLY A 73 -1.31 2.20 6.12
N ARG A 74 -0.64 2.43 7.25
CA ARG A 74 0.62 3.19 7.28
C ARG A 74 1.68 2.56 6.37
N PHE A 75 2.58 3.41 5.88
CA PHE A 75 3.76 3.00 5.10
C PHE A 75 4.56 1.93 5.86
N GLY A 76 4.57 0.70 5.34
CA GLY A 76 5.27 -0.43 5.95
C GLY A 76 4.55 -1.10 7.14
N GLY A 77 3.24 -0.89 7.30
CA GLY A 77 2.45 -1.57 8.33
C GLY A 77 2.30 -3.09 8.11
N ASP A 78 1.88 -3.79 9.17
CA ASP A 78 1.75 -5.25 9.22
C ASP A 78 0.75 -5.85 8.22
N VAL A 79 -0.16 -5.01 7.70
CA VAL A 79 -1.12 -5.34 6.64
C VAL A 79 -0.88 -4.38 5.46
N SER A 80 -0.20 -4.88 4.44
CA SER A 80 -0.03 -4.18 3.16
C SER A 80 -0.72 -4.98 2.06
N LEU A 81 -1.19 -4.29 1.03
CA LEU A 81 -1.80 -4.96 -0.13
C LEU A 81 -0.82 -5.93 -0.82
N MET A 82 0.49 -5.65 -0.73
CA MET A 82 1.56 -6.57 -1.15
C MET A 82 1.53 -7.89 -0.36
N LYS A 83 1.33 -7.82 0.96
CA LYS A 83 1.26 -8.99 1.82
C LYS A 83 -0.02 -9.79 1.57
N CYS A 84 -1.15 -9.12 1.42
CA CYS A 84 -2.42 -9.74 1.05
C CYS A 84 -2.34 -10.52 -0.28
N GLN A 85 -1.60 -10.01 -1.27
CA GLN A 85 -1.32 -10.78 -2.48
C GLN A 85 -0.46 -12.02 -2.19
N LYS A 86 0.62 -11.87 -1.41
CA LYS A 86 1.52 -12.99 -1.08
C LYS A 86 0.82 -14.09 -0.30
N ASP A 87 -0.13 -13.73 0.56
CA ASP A 87 -0.90 -14.65 1.39
C ASP A 87 -2.06 -15.32 0.60
N GLY A 88 -2.32 -14.87 -0.64
CA GLY A 88 -3.34 -15.42 -1.53
C GLY A 88 -4.75 -14.85 -1.30
N ASP A 89 -4.87 -13.82 -0.47
CA ASP A 89 -6.14 -13.17 -0.15
C ASP A 89 -6.57 -12.18 -1.25
N MET A 90 -5.66 -11.76 -2.13
CA MET A 90 -5.94 -10.93 -3.30
C MET A 90 -5.11 -11.35 -4.50
N THR A 91 -5.70 -11.33 -5.69
CA THR A 91 -4.93 -11.38 -6.93
C THR A 91 -4.20 -10.06 -7.18
N GLU A 92 -3.18 -10.08 -8.04
CA GLU A 92 -2.47 -8.88 -8.48
C GLU A 92 -3.42 -7.86 -9.15
N ASP A 93 -4.36 -8.35 -9.97
CA ASP A 93 -5.36 -7.52 -10.64
C ASP A 93 -6.36 -6.89 -9.66
N GLU A 94 -6.79 -7.62 -8.63
CA GLU A 94 -7.64 -7.07 -7.56
C GLU A 94 -6.90 -6.00 -6.77
N ARG A 95 -5.62 -6.24 -6.44
CA ARG A 95 -4.77 -5.26 -5.77
C ARG A 95 -4.66 -3.97 -6.58
N TYR A 96 -4.27 -4.07 -7.85
CA TYR A 96 -4.09 -2.88 -8.69
C TYR A 96 -5.39 -2.12 -8.91
N ARG A 97 -6.51 -2.83 -9.12
CA ARG A 97 -7.84 -2.19 -9.24
C ARG A 97 -8.24 -1.46 -7.97
N ALA A 98 -8.04 -2.07 -6.81
CA ALA A 98 -8.34 -1.45 -5.53
C ALA A 98 -7.52 -0.17 -5.30
N ILE A 99 -6.21 -0.18 -5.62
CA ILE A 99 -5.36 1.00 -5.45
C ILE A 99 -5.77 2.13 -6.40
N LYS A 100 -5.93 1.83 -7.70
CA LYS A 100 -6.33 2.82 -8.71
C LYS A 100 -7.66 3.49 -8.32
N CYS A 101 -8.66 2.68 -7.99
CA CYS A 101 -9.96 3.18 -7.55
C CYS A 101 -9.82 4.00 -6.26
N GLY A 102 -9.11 3.47 -5.26
CA GLY A 102 -8.95 4.13 -3.98
C GLY A 102 -8.26 5.49 -4.06
N GLN A 103 -7.19 5.61 -4.87
CA GLN A 103 -6.50 6.87 -5.11
C GLN A 103 -7.40 7.90 -5.79
N ARG A 104 -8.13 7.48 -6.83
CA ARG A 104 -9.08 8.35 -7.54
C ARG A 104 -10.20 8.85 -6.63
N GLU A 105 -10.75 7.99 -5.78
CA GLU A 105 -11.87 8.37 -4.92
C GLU A 105 -11.44 9.12 -3.66
N PHE A 106 -10.24 8.82 -3.14
CA PHE A 106 -9.77 9.42 -1.90
C PHE A 106 -9.09 10.78 -2.12
N ASN A 107 -8.30 10.93 -3.17
CA ASN A 107 -7.51 12.14 -3.46
C ASN A 107 -7.50 12.41 -4.98
N ALA A 108 -8.70 12.54 -5.57
CA ALA A 108 -8.96 12.64 -7.01
C ALA A 108 -7.99 13.54 -7.79
N ASP A 109 -7.52 14.64 -7.18
CA ASP A 109 -6.68 15.65 -7.82
C ASP A 109 -5.25 15.72 -7.27
N GLU A 110 -4.94 15.00 -6.18
CA GLU A 110 -3.68 15.18 -5.43
C GLU A 110 -2.90 13.88 -5.14
N SER A 111 -3.51 12.71 -5.34
CA SER A 111 -2.83 11.43 -5.08
C SER A 111 -1.59 11.26 -5.96
N THR A 112 -0.55 10.63 -5.41
CA THR A 112 0.46 10.00 -6.26
C THR A 112 -0.24 8.88 -7.01
N ASN A 113 -0.74 9.18 -8.20
CA ASN A 113 -1.34 8.20 -9.07
C ASN A 113 -0.39 6.99 -9.15
N ILE A 114 -0.86 5.77 -8.80
CA ILE A 114 -0.06 4.54 -8.80
C ILE A 114 0.66 4.34 -10.14
N CYS A 115 0.14 4.93 -11.19
CA CYS A 115 0.73 4.96 -12.51
C CYS A 115 2.11 5.61 -12.54
N LYS A 116 2.42 6.52 -11.62
CA LYS A 116 3.74 7.12 -11.41
C LYS A 116 4.67 6.24 -10.56
N ILE A 117 4.27 5.02 -10.17
CA ILE A 117 5.14 4.06 -9.45
C ILE A 117 6.41 3.72 -10.24
N HIS A 118 6.36 3.75 -11.57
CA HIS A 118 7.54 3.51 -12.41
C HIS A 118 8.62 4.59 -12.21
N CYS A 119 8.25 5.80 -11.78
CA CYS A 119 9.23 6.84 -11.42
C CYS A 119 10.11 6.41 -10.24
N CYS A 120 9.65 5.48 -9.39
CA CYS A 120 10.47 4.92 -8.31
C CYS A 120 11.65 4.05 -8.82
N GLY A 121 11.66 3.68 -10.10
CA GLY A 121 12.79 2.99 -10.73
C GLY A 121 14.07 3.82 -10.74
N GLN A 122 13.97 5.16 -10.64
CA GLN A 122 15.15 6.04 -10.56
C GLN A 122 16.02 5.78 -9.33
N PHE A 123 15.43 5.22 -8.26
CA PHE A 123 16.15 4.88 -7.04
C PHE A 123 16.77 3.47 -7.06
N GLU A 124 16.58 2.69 -8.12
CA GLU A 124 17.22 1.37 -8.25
C GLU A 124 18.71 1.53 -8.57
N ASN A 125 19.55 0.55 -8.16
CA ASN A 125 20.99 0.60 -8.44
C ASN A 125 21.30 0.49 -9.95
N PHE A 126 22.55 0.78 -10.36
CA PHE A 126 23.08 0.96 -11.74
C PHE A 126 22.60 -0.02 -12.84
N GLU A 127 22.05 -1.19 -12.50
CA GLU A 127 21.51 -2.17 -13.45
C GLU A 127 19.97 -2.23 -13.47
N GLY A 128 19.25 -1.43 -12.68
CA GLY A 128 17.79 -1.55 -12.51
C GLY A 128 17.34 -2.83 -11.81
N THR A 129 18.27 -3.65 -11.30
CA THR A 129 17.98 -5.01 -10.80
C THR A 129 17.92 -5.10 -9.27
N ARG A 130 18.56 -4.17 -8.53
CA ARG A 130 18.63 -4.25 -7.06
C ARG A 130 17.88 -3.11 -6.38
N GLU A 131 16.84 -3.51 -5.66
CA GLU A 131 15.97 -2.65 -4.87
C GLU A 131 16.74 -1.96 -3.73
N THR A 132 16.74 -0.63 -3.70
CA THR A 132 17.30 0.19 -2.60
C THR A 132 16.24 0.53 -1.57
N ASP A 133 16.65 1.02 -0.40
CA ASP A 133 15.70 1.48 0.63
C ASP A 133 14.84 2.65 0.15
N CYS A 134 15.40 3.55 -0.67
CA CYS A 134 14.66 4.64 -1.31
C CYS A 134 13.68 4.12 -2.38
N SER A 135 14.09 3.13 -3.18
CA SER A 135 13.19 2.49 -4.16
C SER A 135 12.02 1.79 -3.47
N LYS A 136 12.27 1.01 -2.40
CA LYS A 136 11.24 0.38 -1.57
C LYS A 136 10.29 1.41 -0.97
N ALA A 137 10.85 2.43 -0.33
CA ALA A 137 10.05 3.47 0.31
C ALA A 137 9.18 4.21 -0.72
N CYS A 138 9.74 4.53 -1.89
CA CYS A 138 9.00 5.17 -2.98
C CYS A 138 7.85 4.27 -3.47
N LYS A 139 8.13 3.00 -3.82
CA LYS A 139 7.11 2.06 -4.31
C LYS A 139 5.99 1.84 -3.30
N ASN A 140 6.34 1.66 -2.02
CA ASN A 140 5.37 1.50 -0.93
C ASN A 140 4.54 2.77 -0.70
N ALA A 141 5.10 3.95 -0.91
CA ALA A 141 4.37 5.20 -0.86
C ALA A 141 3.37 5.34 -2.02
N SER A 142 3.78 4.99 -3.24
CA SER A 142 2.95 5.10 -4.45
C SER A 142 1.71 4.20 -4.46
N ILE A 143 1.64 3.17 -3.62
CA ILE A 143 0.49 2.27 -3.52
C ILE A 143 -0.53 2.67 -2.45
N ASN A 144 -0.24 3.70 -1.66
CA ASN A 144 -1.12 4.19 -0.60
C ASN A 144 -2.10 5.23 -1.16
N VAL A 145 -3.37 5.18 -0.75
CA VAL A 145 -4.42 6.07 -1.28
C VAL A 145 -4.39 7.48 -0.67
N GLY A 146 -3.90 7.60 0.56
CA GLY A 146 -3.70 8.87 1.26
C GLY A 146 -2.43 9.59 0.83
N MET A 147 -1.56 8.95 0.04
CA MET A 147 -0.29 9.53 -0.36
C MET A 147 -0.46 10.50 -1.54
N THR A 148 -0.03 11.74 -1.36
CA THR A 148 0.09 12.75 -2.41
C THR A 148 1.52 12.80 -2.93
N ALA A 149 1.72 13.35 -4.14
CA ALA A 149 3.07 13.53 -4.68
C ALA A 149 3.95 14.37 -3.73
N THR A 150 3.38 15.43 -3.15
CA THR A 150 4.05 16.29 -2.17
C THR A 150 4.45 15.53 -0.92
N HIS A 151 3.54 14.75 -0.31
CA HIS A 151 3.87 13.94 0.86
C HIS A 151 4.90 12.85 0.55
N GLN A 152 4.86 12.28 -0.65
CA GLN A 152 5.84 11.28 -1.07
C GLN A 152 7.24 11.90 -1.19
N ILE A 153 7.36 13.08 -1.80
CA ILE A 153 8.62 13.82 -1.89
C ILE A 153 9.14 14.15 -0.48
N GLN A 154 8.27 14.66 0.39
CA GLN A 154 8.64 14.96 1.78
C GLN A 154 9.16 13.72 2.52
N MET A 155 8.43 12.60 2.45
CA MET A 155 8.84 11.35 3.09
C MET A 155 10.18 10.83 2.55
N LEU A 156 10.43 10.94 1.25
CA LEU A 156 11.71 10.54 0.66
C LEU A 156 12.85 11.48 1.09
N ASN A 157 12.59 12.77 1.24
CA ASN A 157 13.54 13.73 1.80
C ASN A 157 13.87 13.45 3.26
N GLU A 158 12.88 13.16 4.11
CA GLU A 158 13.08 12.76 5.51
C GLU A 158 13.91 11.47 5.64
N ARG A 159 13.86 10.61 4.63
CA ARG A 159 14.69 9.40 4.51
C ARG A 159 16.05 9.65 3.87
N ARG A 160 16.41 10.91 3.62
CA ARG A 160 17.70 11.34 3.04
C ARG A 160 17.93 10.80 1.62
N CYS A 161 16.88 10.45 0.87
CA CYS A 161 17.03 9.94 -0.50
C CYS A 161 17.63 10.97 -1.45
N LEU A 162 17.34 12.26 -1.25
CA LEU A 162 17.97 13.36 -1.98
C LEU A 162 19.48 13.43 -1.71
N GLU A 163 19.91 13.23 -0.46
CA GLU A 163 21.33 13.28 -0.08
C GLU A 163 22.10 12.05 -0.56
N ILE A 164 21.47 10.87 -0.54
CA ILE A 164 22.07 9.62 -0.98
C ILE A 164 22.36 9.65 -2.48
N ASN A 165 21.42 10.17 -3.29
CA ASN A 165 21.60 10.25 -4.73
C ASN A 165 20.84 11.43 -5.36
N PRO A 166 21.43 12.65 -5.30
CA PRO A 166 20.76 13.86 -5.79
C PRO A 166 20.37 13.81 -7.28
N PRO A 167 21.23 13.31 -8.21
CA PRO A 167 20.87 13.20 -9.62
C PRO A 167 19.61 12.35 -9.83
N ARG A 168 19.54 11.16 -9.21
CA ARG A 168 18.38 10.27 -9.32
C ARG A 168 17.13 10.85 -8.71
N PHE A 169 17.26 11.59 -7.61
CA PHE A 169 16.14 12.31 -7.02
C PHE A 169 15.59 13.38 -7.98
N GLY A 170 16.47 14.10 -8.67
CA GLY A 170 16.08 15.05 -9.72
C GLY A 170 15.37 14.39 -10.90
N GLU A 171 15.83 13.22 -11.35
CA GLU A 171 15.16 12.41 -12.39
C GLU A 171 13.77 11.94 -11.94
N PHE A 172 13.65 11.54 -10.68
CA PHE A 172 12.37 11.17 -10.08
C PHE A 172 11.37 12.34 -10.10
N LEU A 173 11.79 13.55 -9.68
CA LEU A 173 10.93 14.74 -9.70
C LEU A 173 10.45 15.06 -11.12
N LYS A 174 11.36 15.05 -12.11
CA LYS A 174 10.99 15.25 -13.52
C LYS A 174 10.00 14.20 -14.03
N CYS A 175 10.14 12.95 -13.59
CA CYS A 175 9.21 11.89 -13.94
C CYS A 175 7.81 12.12 -13.33
N LEU A 176 7.72 12.65 -12.11
CA LEU A 176 6.44 12.99 -11.49
C LEU A 176 5.70 14.12 -12.21
N GLU A 177 6.40 15.05 -12.83
CA GLU A 177 5.81 16.19 -13.55
C GLU A 177 5.27 15.85 -14.95
N ARG A 178 5.50 14.63 -15.43
CA ARG A 178 5.07 14.18 -16.76
C ARG A 178 3.60 13.76 -16.77
N ASP A 179 2.79 14.49 -17.53
CA ASP A 179 1.35 14.22 -17.71
C ASP A 179 1.06 13.12 -18.74
N ASP A 180 1.97 12.85 -19.67
CA ASP A 180 1.83 11.82 -20.70
C ASP A 180 1.77 10.40 -20.12
N LEU A 181 2.25 10.23 -18.89
CA LEU A 181 2.21 9.00 -18.12
C LEU A 181 0.88 8.78 -17.38
N ALA A 182 0.05 9.82 -17.23
CA ALA A 182 -1.29 9.70 -16.65
C ALA A 182 -2.29 9.09 -17.65
N ALA A 183 -2.17 9.44 -18.94
CA ALA A 183 -3.06 8.98 -20.01
C ALA A 183 -2.99 7.47 -20.26
N GLY A 184 -1.84 6.83 -20.03
CA GLY A 184 -1.68 5.38 -20.12
C GLY A 184 -2.42 4.60 -19.04
N CYS A 185 -2.99 5.29 -18.05
CA CYS A 185 -3.54 4.67 -16.86
C CYS A 185 -5.05 4.71 -16.69
N GLU A 186 -5.72 5.43 -17.59
CA GLU A 186 -7.18 5.45 -17.75
C GLU A 186 -7.71 4.26 -18.54
N LYS A 187 -6.81 3.43 -19.11
CA LYS A 187 -7.14 2.16 -19.77
C LYS A 187 -7.16 0.98 -18.79
#